data_AF-A1R3Q9-F1
#
_entry.id   AF-A1R3Q9-F1
#
_cell.length_a   1.000
_cell.length_b   1.000
_cell.length_c   1.000
_cell.angle_alpha   90.00
_cell.angle_beta   90.00
_cell.angle_gamma   90.00
#
_symmetry.space_group_name_H-M   'P 1'
#
loop_
_entity.id
_entity.type
_entity.pdbx_description
1 polymer ?
#
loop_
_entity_poly.entity_id
_entity_poly.type
_entity_poly.pdbx_seq_one_letter_code
_entity_poly.pdbx_strand_id
1 'polypeptide(L)'
;MSEYDECTDALVDRTVLTELQAELGGDQAIIGAFVRNYIALLPWRVSRLHRALEKLDIEDAMDAVLSLKTSSHMVGAICMNRLAEELEISIRLLPGAEHLHELKPQVHEIDRFVFGTIDELETRIL
;
A
#
# COMPACT_ATOMS: atom_id res chain seq x y z
N MET A 1 -16.49 -4.40 -21.82
CA MET A 1 -15.23 -5.14 -21.55
C MET A 1 -14.73 -4.61 -20.23
N SER A 2 -14.57 -5.50 -19.24
CA SER A 2 -14.46 -5.16 -17.82
C SER A 2 -13.09 -4.56 -17.49
N GLU A 3 -12.99 -3.23 -17.39
CA GLU A 3 -11.79 -2.46 -16.99
C GLU A 3 -11.53 -2.51 -15.47
N TYR A 4 -11.62 -3.70 -14.87
CA TYR A 4 -11.08 -3.94 -13.54
C TYR A 4 -9.76 -4.65 -13.75
N ASP A 5 -8.72 -3.83 -13.91
CA ASP A 5 -7.32 -4.25 -14.00
C ASP A 5 -6.97 -4.93 -12.67
N GLU A 6 -7.21 -6.23 -12.66
CA GLU A 6 -6.81 -7.15 -11.60
C GLU A 6 -5.29 -6.95 -11.42
N CYS A 7 -4.76 -7.00 -10.20
CA CYS A 7 -3.31 -6.84 -9.97
C CYS A 7 -2.54 -8.08 -10.47
N THR A 8 -2.67 -8.41 -11.75
CA THR A 8 -2.30 -9.68 -12.35
C THR A 8 -1.04 -9.59 -13.20
N ASP A 9 -0.69 -8.42 -13.75
CA ASP A 9 0.49 -8.29 -14.62
C ASP A 9 1.67 -7.55 -13.97
N ALA A 10 1.44 -6.50 -13.18
CA ALA A 10 2.50 -5.78 -12.46
C ALA A 10 1.98 -5.22 -11.13
N LEU A 11 2.73 -5.45 -10.04
CA LEU A 11 2.38 -4.90 -8.73
C LEU A 11 3.04 -3.54 -8.49
N VAL A 12 4.11 -3.26 -9.26
CA VAL A 12 4.95 -2.05 -9.14
C VAL A 12 5.17 -1.39 -10.50
N ASP A 13 4.93 -0.08 -10.58
CA ASP A 13 5.38 0.78 -11.66
C ASP A 13 6.74 1.41 -11.32
N ARG A 14 7.74 1.07 -12.14
CA ARG A 14 9.14 1.48 -11.94
C ARG A 14 9.44 2.87 -12.50
N THR A 15 8.58 3.38 -13.37
CA THR A 15 8.75 4.73 -13.90
C THR A 15 8.70 5.74 -12.76
N VAL A 16 7.86 5.51 -11.75
CA VAL A 16 7.79 6.30 -10.51
C VAL A 16 9.14 6.42 -9.81
N LEU A 17 9.85 5.31 -9.60
CA LEU A 17 11.17 5.35 -8.96
C LEU A 17 12.23 6.01 -9.83
N THR A 18 12.14 5.84 -11.16
CA THR A 18 13.06 6.45 -12.13
C THR A 18 12.87 7.96 -12.19
N GLU A 19 11.63 8.43 -12.18
CA GLU A 19 11.26 9.85 -12.14
C GLU A 19 11.70 10.47 -10.82
N LEU A 20 11.39 9.82 -9.68
CA LEU A 20 11.84 10.27 -8.37
C LEU A 20 13.38 10.34 -8.29
N GLN A 21 14.08 9.39 -8.91
CA GLN A 21 15.54 9.44 -8.97
C GLN A 21 16.03 10.67 -9.75
N ALA A 22 15.42 10.95 -10.90
CA ALA A 22 15.78 12.11 -11.73
C ALA A 22 15.54 13.43 -10.99
N GLU A 23 14.43 13.53 -10.25
CA GLU A 23 14.10 14.69 -9.40
C GLU A 23 15.11 14.89 -8.25
N LEU A 24 15.65 13.79 -7.71
CA LEU A 24 16.63 13.80 -6.61
C LEU A 24 18.09 13.85 -7.10
N GLY A 25 18.33 14.32 -8.33
CA GLY A 25 19.68 14.53 -8.86
C GLY A 25 20.42 13.25 -9.28
N GLY A 26 19.69 12.14 -9.46
CA GLY A 26 20.23 10.89 -9.98
C GLY A 26 20.82 9.95 -8.92
N ASP A 27 20.68 10.24 -7.63
CA ASP A 27 21.30 9.43 -6.56
C ASP A 27 20.54 8.11 -6.31
N GLN A 28 21.12 7.00 -6.79
CA GLN A 28 20.60 5.65 -6.58
C GLN A 28 20.54 5.23 -5.10
N ALA A 29 21.44 5.75 -4.25
CA ALA A 29 21.47 5.37 -2.84
C ALA A 29 20.23 5.86 -2.09
N ILE A 30 19.73 7.05 -2.46
CA ILE A 30 18.51 7.63 -1.90
C ILE A 30 17.30 6.78 -2.26
N ILE A 31 17.16 6.41 -3.53
CA ILE A 31 16.04 5.56 -4.01
C ILE A 31 16.08 4.19 -3.33
N GLY A 32 17.26 3.56 -3.29
CA GLY A 32 17.41 2.29 -2.58
C GLY A 32 17.02 2.39 -1.10
N ALA A 33 17.26 3.52 -0.44
CA ALA A 33 16.84 3.74 0.95
C ALA A 33 15.31 3.87 1.08
N PHE A 34 14.64 4.57 0.17
CA PHE A 34 13.18 4.66 0.15
C PHE A 34 12.53 3.29 -0.01
N VAL A 35 13.00 2.49 -0.97
CA VAL A 35 12.43 1.17 -1.24
C VAL A 35 12.67 0.22 -0.07
N ARG A 36 13.89 0.17 0.48
CA ARG A 36 14.19 -0.65 1.69
C ARG A 36 13.33 -0.25 2.88
N ASN A 37 13.13 1.05 3.11
CA ASN A 37 12.29 1.53 4.19
C ASN A 37 10.81 1.17 3.97
N TYR A 38 10.33 1.25 2.73
CA TYR A 38 8.97 0.81 2.40
C TYR A 38 8.78 -0.68 2.68
N ILE A 39 9.66 -1.54 2.15
CA ILE A 39 9.62 -3.00 2.35
C ILE A 39 9.62 -3.35 3.84
N ALA A 40 10.55 -2.77 4.61
CA ALA A 40 10.69 -3.07 6.04
C ALA A 40 9.43 -2.71 6.85
N LEU A 41 8.73 -1.65 6.46
CA LEU A 41 7.56 -1.15 7.17
C LEU A 41 6.23 -1.70 6.63
N LEU A 42 6.19 -2.25 5.42
CA LEU A 42 4.94 -2.67 4.78
C LEU A 42 4.17 -3.72 5.62
N PRO A 43 4.77 -4.83 6.11
CA PRO A 43 4.06 -5.79 6.94
C PRO A 43 3.49 -5.17 8.22
N TRP A 44 4.21 -4.23 8.82
CA TRP A 44 3.75 -3.52 10.01
C TRP A 44 2.55 -2.61 9.71
N ARG A 45 2.55 -1.89 8.58
CA ARG A 45 1.42 -1.04 8.17
C ARG A 45 0.14 -1.86 7.98
N VAL A 46 0.26 -3.03 7.35
CA VAL A 46 -0.89 -3.93 7.13
C VAL A 46 -1.35 -4.57 8.45
N SER A 47 -0.43 -4.97 9.33
CA SER A 47 -0.79 -5.43 10.68
C SER A 47 -1.51 -4.36 11.50
N ARG A 48 -1.13 -3.08 11.35
CA ARG A 48 -1.80 -1.95 12.00
C ARG A 48 -3.25 -1.81 11.52
N LEU A 49 -3.52 -2.01 10.22
CA LEU A 49 -4.89 -2.03 9.69
C LEU A 49 -5.74 -3.11 10.37
N HIS A 50 -5.26 -4.35 10.41
CA HIS A 50 -5.95 -5.44 11.10
C HIS A 50 -6.29 -5.08 12.55
N ARG A 51 -5.30 -4.57 13.30
CA ARG A 51 -5.49 -4.18 14.69
C ARG A 51 -6.52 -3.06 14.86
N ALA A 52 -6.52 -2.07 13.98
CA ALA A 52 -7.48 -0.98 14.04
C ALA A 52 -8.91 -1.48 13.78
N LEU A 53 -9.09 -2.37 12.79
CA LEU A 53 -10.37 -3.02 12.51
C LEU A 53 -10.85 -3.89 13.69
N GLU A 54 -9.96 -4.66 14.31
CA GLU A 54 -10.29 -5.48 15.49
C GLU A 54 -10.75 -4.66 16.70
N LYS A 55 -10.17 -3.47 16.86
CA LYS A 55 -10.51 -2.54 17.95
C LYS A 55 -11.70 -1.64 17.64
N LEU A 56 -12.25 -1.72 16.43
CA LEU A 56 -13.25 -0.79 15.92
C LEU A 56 -12.77 0.68 16.07
N ASP A 57 -11.48 0.92 15.80
CA ASP A 57 -10.84 2.23 15.91
C ASP A 57 -10.76 2.86 14.52
N ILE A 58 -11.75 3.69 14.19
CA ILE A 58 -11.87 4.31 12.86
C ILE A 58 -10.79 5.35 12.59
N GLU A 59 -10.30 6.02 13.62
CA GLU A 59 -9.23 7.01 13.49
C GLU A 59 -7.90 6.31 13.21
N ASP A 60 -7.56 5.24 13.94
CA ASP A 60 -6.36 4.45 13.69
C ASP A 60 -6.43 3.72 12.34
N ALA A 61 -7.62 3.26 11.93
CA ALA A 61 -7.82 2.64 10.62
C ALA A 61 -7.58 3.63 9.48
N MET A 62 -8.11 4.86 9.61
CA MET A 62 -7.89 5.93 8.64
C MET A 62 -6.42 6.33 8.54
N ASP A 63 -5.74 6.52 9.69
CA ASP A 63 -4.32 6.87 9.68
C ASP A 63 -3.45 5.75 9.09
N ALA A 64 -3.76 4.49 9.43
CA ALA A 64 -3.06 3.33 8.89
C ALA A 64 -3.24 3.19 7.37
N VAL A 65 -4.44 3.40 6.83
CA VAL A 65 -4.68 3.28 5.38
C VAL A 65 -4.03 4.42 4.60
N LEU A 66 -4.04 5.65 5.13
CA LEU A 66 -3.35 6.79 4.52
C LEU A 66 -1.83 6.58 4.51
N SER A 67 -1.26 6.07 5.62
CA SER A 67 0.15 5.72 5.69
C SER A 67 0.52 4.68 4.64
N LEU A 68 -0.29 3.64 4.47
CA LEU A 68 -0.10 2.63 3.44
C LEU A 68 -0.14 3.28 2.04
N LYS A 69 -1.24 3.96 1.70
CA LYS A 69 -1.47 4.63 0.41
C LYS A 69 -0.29 5.53 0.02
N THR A 70 0.05 6.51 0.85
CA THR A 70 1.12 7.46 0.55
C THR A 70 2.48 6.76 0.40
N SER A 71 2.78 5.79 1.27
CA SER A 71 4.06 5.07 1.18
C SER A 71 4.14 4.19 -0.06
N SER A 72 3.04 3.55 -0.48
CA SER A 72 2.96 2.73 -1.69
C SER A 72 3.09 3.58 -2.94
N HIS A 73 2.45 4.75 -2.98
CA HIS A 73 2.58 5.70 -4.08
C HIS A 73 4.03 6.10 -4.33
N MET A 74 4.79 6.45 -3.27
CA MET A 74 6.19 6.91 -3.41
C MET A 74 7.13 5.88 -4.03
N VAL A 75 6.84 4.58 -3.88
CA VAL A 75 7.66 3.50 -4.46
C VAL A 75 7.06 2.89 -5.72
N GLY A 76 5.97 3.48 -6.23
CA GLY A 76 5.26 2.97 -7.39
C GLY A 76 4.56 1.64 -7.15
N ALA A 77 4.25 1.25 -5.91
CA ALA A 77 3.48 0.03 -5.62
C ALA A 77 2.00 0.24 -5.98
N ILE A 78 1.70 0.25 -7.27
CA ILE A 78 0.41 0.62 -7.86
C ILE A 78 -0.75 -0.20 -7.31
N CYS A 79 -0.54 -1.51 -7.14
CA CYS A 79 -1.59 -2.39 -6.60
C CYS A 79 -1.92 -2.03 -5.15
N MET A 80 -0.89 -1.92 -4.31
CA MET A 80 -1.06 -1.58 -2.89
C MET A 80 -1.64 -0.19 -2.71
N ASN A 81 -1.24 0.78 -3.54
CA ASN A 81 -1.80 2.13 -3.53
C ASN A 81 -3.29 2.13 -3.89
N ARG A 82 -3.69 1.39 -4.94
CA ARG A 82 -5.09 1.25 -5.36
C ARG A 82 -5.94 0.61 -4.26
N LEU A 83 -5.51 -0.52 -3.71
CA LEU A 83 -6.25 -1.21 -2.66
C LEU A 83 -6.37 -0.36 -1.39
N ALA A 84 -5.33 0.40 -1.04
CA ALA A 84 -5.38 1.34 0.07
C ALA A 84 -6.35 2.50 -0.21
N GLU A 85 -6.40 3.02 -1.44
CA GLU A 85 -7.37 4.04 -1.84
C GLU A 85 -8.82 3.53 -1.78
N GLU A 86 -9.07 2.31 -2.26
CA GLU A 86 -10.38 1.68 -2.17
C GLU A 86 -10.82 1.47 -0.71
N LEU A 87 -9.90 1.04 0.16
CA LEU A 87 -10.17 0.89 1.59
C LEU A 87 -10.40 2.25 2.28
N GLU A 88 -9.63 3.29 1.92
CA GLU A 88 -9.82 4.66 2.41
C GLU A 88 -11.24 5.16 2.10
N ILE A 89 -11.69 4.99 0.85
CA ILE A 89 -13.03 5.35 0.42
C ILE A 89 -14.08 4.58 1.24
N SER A 90 -13.91 3.26 1.39
CA SER A 90 -14.82 2.44 2.20
C SER A 90 -14.92 2.93 3.64
N ILE A 91 -13.79 3.23 4.30
CA ILE A 91 -13.77 3.75 5.68
C ILE A 91 -14.51 5.08 5.77
N ARG A 92 -14.31 6.00 4.82
CA ARG A 92 -15.00 7.30 4.77
C ARG A 92 -16.50 7.18 4.61
N LEU A 93 -16.98 6.12 3.97
CA LEU A 93 -18.40 5.87 3.71
C LEU A 93 -19.09 5.08 4.83
N LEU A 94 -18.34 4.61 5.84
CA LEU A 94 -18.93 3.87 6.95
C LEU A 94 -19.88 4.77 7.77
N PRO A 95 -21.05 4.24 8.19
CA PRO A 95 -21.96 4.96 9.08
C PRO A 95 -21.39 5.20 10.49
N GLY A 96 -20.44 4.36 10.92
CA GLY A 96 -19.89 4.34 12.27
C GLY A 96 -18.82 3.26 12.44
N ALA A 97 -18.05 3.35 13.52
CA ALA A 97 -16.91 2.47 13.77
C ALA A 97 -17.32 0.99 13.96
N GLU A 98 -18.54 0.73 14.42
CA GLU A 98 -19.11 -0.62 14.56
C GLU A 98 -19.18 -1.40 13.23
N HIS A 99 -19.17 -0.70 12.09
CA HIS A 99 -19.20 -1.30 10.75
C HIS A 99 -17.80 -1.62 10.19
N LEU A 100 -16.70 -1.29 10.90
CA LEU A 100 -15.33 -1.55 10.42
C LEU A 100 -15.05 -3.02 10.11
N HIS A 101 -15.71 -3.94 10.81
CA HIS A 101 -15.57 -5.38 10.59
C HIS A 101 -15.99 -5.81 9.17
N GLU A 102 -16.87 -5.04 8.51
CA GLU A 102 -17.32 -5.29 7.14
C GLU A 102 -16.18 -5.11 6.12
N LEU A 103 -15.13 -4.37 6.49
CA LEU A 103 -13.99 -4.09 5.61
C LEU A 103 -12.87 -5.13 5.70
N LYS A 104 -13.00 -6.15 6.57
CA LYS A 104 -12.03 -7.25 6.69
C LYS A 104 -11.68 -7.91 5.35
N PRO A 105 -12.64 -8.16 4.43
CA PRO A 105 -12.30 -8.72 3.11
C PRO A 105 -11.33 -7.83 2.30
N GLN A 106 -11.46 -6.51 2.38
CA GLN A 106 -10.54 -5.59 1.69
C GLN A 106 -9.14 -5.62 2.29
N VAL A 107 -9.02 -5.69 3.62
CA VAL A 107 -7.70 -5.83 4.29
C VAL A 107 -7.08 -7.19 3.98
N HIS A 108 -7.88 -8.24 3.87
CA HIS A 108 -7.39 -9.55 3.42
C HIS A 108 -6.90 -9.53 1.97
N GLU A 109 -7.54 -8.76 1.10
CA GLU A 109 -7.05 -8.58 -0.28
C GLU A 109 -5.71 -7.86 -0.29
N ILE A 110 -5.51 -6.85 0.56
CA ILE A 110 -4.21 -6.21 0.76
C ILE A 110 -3.15 -7.23 1.18
N ASP A 111 -3.44 -8.13 2.13
CA ASP A 111 -2.50 -9.17 2.58
C ASP A 111 -1.97 -10.02 1.42
N ARG A 112 -2.84 -10.38 0.46
CA ARG A 112 -2.49 -11.24 -0.68
C ARG A 112 -1.39 -10.64 -1.55
N PHE A 113 -1.29 -9.31 -1.62
CA PHE A 113 -0.31 -8.61 -2.45
C PHE A 113 0.94 -8.16 -1.69
N VAL A 114 0.99 -8.28 -0.35
CA VAL A 114 2.15 -7.85 0.44
C VAL A 114 3.43 -8.56 -0.01
N PHE A 115 3.40 -9.90 -0.08
CA PHE A 115 4.58 -10.68 -0.45
C PHE A 115 5.03 -10.39 -1.88
N GLY A 116 4.10 -10.43 -2.85
CA GLY A 116 4.43 -10.16 -4.26
C GLY A 116 4.99 -8.75 -4.47
N THR A 117 4.45 -7.74 -3.77
CA THR A 117 4.96 -6.37 -3.86
C THR A 117 6.38 -6.28 -3.31
N ILE A 118 6.67 -6.93 -2.18
CA ILE A 118 8.01 -6.97 -1.61
C ILE A 118 8.98 -7.66 -2.57
N ASP A 119 8.61 -8.84 -3.08
CA ASP A 119 9.45 -9.60 -4.00
C ASP A 119 9.76 -8.82 -5.29
N GLU A 120 8.78 -8.15 -5.89
CA GLU A 120 8.99 -7.36 -7.10
C GLU A 120 9.91 -6.14 -6.87
N LEU A 121 9.82 -5.52 -5.68
CA LEU A 121 10.71 -4.45 -5.27
C LEU A 121 12.13 -4.99 -4.98
N GLU A 122 12.26 -6.08 -4.23
CA GLU A 122 13.55 -6.66 -3.81
C GLU A 122 14.36 -7.22 -4.98
N THR A 123 13.71 -8.01 -5.85
CA THR A 123 14.38 -8.73 -6.95
C THR A 123 15.11 -7.82 -7.92
N ARG A 124 14.83 -6.51 -7.90
CA ARG A 124 15.38 -5.55 -8.85
C ARG A 124 15.94 -4.27 -8.23
N ILE A 125 16.21 -4.28 -6.92
CA ILE A 125 17.10 -3.31 -6.22
C ILE A 125 18.58 -3.71 -6.37
N LEU A 126 18.86 -4.98 -6.72
CA LEU A 126 20.18 -5.55 -6.97
C LEU A 126 20.49 -5.65 -8.46
#